data_AF-A0A8H4PYW6-F1
#
_entry.id   AF-A0A8H4PYW6-F1
#
_cell.length_a   1.000
_cell.length_b   1.000
_cell.length_c   1.000
_cell.angle_alpha   90.00
_cell.angle_beta   90.00
_cell.angle_gamma   90.00
#
_symmetry.space_group_name_H-M   'P 1'
#
loop_
_entity.id
_entity.type
_entity.pdbx_description
1 polymer ?
#
loop_
_entity_poly.entity_id
_entity_poly.type
_entity_poly.pdbx_seq_one_letter_code
_entity_poly.pdbx_strand_id
1 'polypeptide(L)'
;MICYRQTEPEPYGPRMSFEDAATHVFFDKSARHITTDKGFRMARANVAVRQGRCYWECKITRGVRVAKDGSGKLEGGTHVRMGWARREASLDAPVGFDAYSYGIRDVSGEKVHMSRPKEFFPHGESIREGDVIGLEIQLPSEHLHRKVMSGDYNPAIDAADDEPSLATEAPNIVRDRVPIRFKAHTYFEKIEYHATKELDDLTNPPPVGFGSSSQPPNPNHPSPALRTLPNSCIRVYKNGVLMGTPFENLLGFLPPASRPMPQVGAREGLDDGMLGYYPAVSVFRGGAAEVNFGPDFWYPTPEYDSTNGEVDMVPTEEPQQASVLGVFDRYRQQIAEDIVYDTIDEVDFWMKDGGAATGQDGAQGSSSNAAMGPGREEIKELVQDY
;
A
#
# COMPACT_ATOMS: atom_id res chain seq x y z
N MET A 1 3.67 -30.32 -2.62
CA MET A 1 2.24 -29.99 -2.93
C MET A 1 1.76 -28.90 -1.96
N ILE A 2 1.24 -27.79 -2.48
CA ILE A 2 0.65 -26.70 -1.68
C ILE A 2 -0.75 -27.12 -1.20
N CYS A 3 -1.00 -27.10 0.12
CA CYS A 3 -2.28 -27.52 0.70
C CYS A 3 -3.26 -26.38 0.98
N TYR A 4 -2.81 -25.12 0.94
CA TYR A 4 -3.60 -23.95 1.30
C TYR A 4 -3.37 -22.84 0.28
N ARG A 5 -4.41 -22.07 -0.04
CA ARG A 5 -4.35 -20.86 -0.86
C ARG A 5 -4.89 -19.68 -0.09
N GLN A 6 -4.39 -18.49 -0.39
CA GLN A 6 -4.89 -17.29 0.26
C GLN A 6 -6.33 -17.01 -0.18
N THR A 7 -7.15 -16.57 0.76
CA THR A 7 -8.54 -16.15 0.51
C THR A 7 -8.80 -14.85 1.25
N GLU A 8 -9.58 -13.96 0.64
CA GLU A 8 -10.08 -12.76 1.33
C GLU A 8 -11.28 -13.12 2.22
N PRO A 9 -11.36 -12.62 3.46
CA PRO A 9 -12.58 -12.71 4.26
C PRO A 9 -13.67 -11.79 3.71
N GLU A 10 -14.93 -12.09 4.01
CA GLU A 10 -16.04 -11.18 3.74
C GLU A 10 -15.86 -9.86 4.51
N PRO A 11 -16.26 -8.71 3.93
CA PRO A 11 -16.86 -8.54 2.61
C PRO A 11 -15.86 -8.61 1.45
N TYR A 12 -16.26 -9.28 0.37
CA TYR A 12 -15.45 -9.41 -0.84
C TYR A 12 -15.38 -8.08 -1.61
N GLY A 13 -14.16 -7.63 -1.90
CA GLY A 13 -13.91 -6.35 -2.56
C GLY A 13 -12.83 -5.51 -1.87
N PRO A 14 -12.52 -4.33 -2.43
CA PRO A 14 -11.67 -3.37 -1.76
C PRO A 14 -12.37 -2.81 -0.52
N ARG A 15 -11.65 -2.85 0.61
CA ARG A 15 -12.12 -2.40 1.93
C ARG A 15 -10.93 -2.00 2.80
N MET A 16 -11.21 -1.43 3.96
CA MET A 16 -10.17 -1.36 4.99
C MET A 16 -9.84 -2.76 5.48
N SER A 17 -8.56 -3.05 5.59
CA SER A 17 -8.07 -4.36 6.04
C SER A 17 -8.36 -4.54 7.53
N PHE A 18 -8.83 -5.72 7.92
CA PHE A 18 -9.01 -6.06 9.33
C PHE A 18 -7.68 -6.42 10.00
N GLU A 19 -6.78 -7.00 9.21
CA GLU A 19 -5.46 -7.46 9.61
C GLU A 19 -4.46 -6.31 9.65
N ASP A 20 -4.64 -5.30 8.80
CA ASP A 20 -3.73 -4.17 8.64
C ASP A 20 -4.30 -2.88 9.26
N ALA A 21 -4.68 -3.00 10.54
CA ALA A 21 -5.29 -1.94 11.33
C ALA A 21 -4.83 -1.99 12.79
N ALA A 22 -4.70 -0.82 13.41
CA ALA A 22 -4.39 -0.77 14.84
C ALA A 22 -5.54 -1.33 15.68
N THR A 23 -5.22 -1.95 16.82
CA THR A 23 -6.17 -2.69 17.67
C THR A 23 -7.41 -1.90 18.11
N HIS A 24 -7.30 -0.57 18.22
CA HIS A 24 -8.40 0.31 18.64
C HIS A 24 -9.07 1.07 17.48
N VAL A 25 -8.97 0.54 16.25
CA VAL A 25 -9.85 0.94 15.14
C VAL A 25 -11.09 0.06 15.16
N PHE A 26 -12.26 0.67 14.98
CA PHE A 26 -13.53 -0.01 14.87
C PHE A 26 -14.06 0.13 13.44
N PHE A 27 -14.59 -0.97 12.93
CA PHE A 27 -15.16 -1.09 11.60
C PHE A 27 -16.66 -1.38 11.67
N ASP A 28 -17.41 -0.93 10.68
CA ASP A 28 -18.72 -1.51 10.41
C ASP A 28 -18.58 -2.86 9.67
N LYS A 29 -19.71 -3.54 9.41
CA LYS A 29 -19.69 -4.83 8.70
C LYS A 29 -19.16 -4.74 7.28
N SER A 30 -19.29 -3.57 6.63
CA SER A 30 -18.75 -3.38 5.29
C SER A 30 -17.25 -3.11 5.28
N ALA A 31 -16.64 -2.84 6.44
CA ALA A 31 -15.26 -2.37 6.58
C ALA A 31 -14.92 -1.15 5.71
N ARG A 32 -15.95 -0.33 5.43
CA ARG A 32 -15.79 0.95 4.74
C ARG A 32 -15.96 2.12 5.70
N HIS A 33 -16.66 1.92 6.81
CA HIS A 33 -16.72 2.90 7.88
C HIS A 33 -15.69 2.59 8.96
N ILE A 34 -14.98 3.62 9.38
CA ILE A 34 -13.93 3.50 10.40
C ILE A 34 -14.04 4.59 11.44
N THR A 35 -13.75 4.23 12.68
CA THR A 35 -13.68 5.17 13.80
C THR A 35 -12.78 4.62 14.91
N THR A 36 -12.55 5.42 15.94
CA THR A 36 -11.84 5.03 17.17
C THR A 36 -12.43 5.80 18.34
N ASP A 37 -12.23 5.33 19.56
CA ASP A 37 -12.62 6.03 20.80
C ASP A 37 -11.44 6.77 21.47
N LYS A 38 -10.20 6.41 21.14
CA LYS A 38 -8.97 6.86 21.82
C LYS A 38 -8.16 7.85 20.99
N GLY A 39 -6.83 7.83 21.15
CA GLY A 39 -5.89 8.65 20.38
C GLY A 39 -5.86 8.27 18.90
N PHE A 40 -4.85 8.78 18.18
CA PHE A 40 -4.73 8.49 16.76
C PHE A 40 -4.49 7.01 16.55
N ARG A 41 -5.21 6.44 15.58
CA ARG A 41 -5.07 5.07 15.10
C ARG A 41 -5.28 5.05 13.60
N MET A 42 -4.51 4.23 12.89
CA MET A 42 -4.56 4.09 11.44
C MET A 42 -5.04 2.70 11.04
N ALA A 43 -5.74 2.64 9.92
CA ALA A 43 -6.00 1.44 9.16
C ALA A 43 -5.63 1.67 7.69
N ARG A 44 -5.10 0.62 7.06
CA ARG A 44 -4.79 0.59 5.62
C ARG A 44 -5.84 -0.24 4.88
N ALA A 45 -6.05 0.05 3.60
CA ALA A 45 -6.87 -0.80 2.74
C ALA A 45 -6.18 -2.14 2.44
N ASN A 46 -6.95 -3.13 1.99
CA ASN A 46 -6.41 -4.43 1.54
C ASN A 46 -5.78 -4.39 0.13
N VAL A 47 -5.60 -3.19 -0.45
CA VAL A 47 -5.13 -3.01 -1.83
C VAL A 47 -3.86 -2.18 -1.88
N ALA A 48 -2.81 -2.71 -2.48
CA ALA A 48 -1.52 -2.04 -2.67
C ALA A 48 -1.43 -1.45 -4.07
N VAL A 49 -1.16 -0.15 -4.18
CA VAL A 49 -0.83 0.50 -5.47
C VAL A 49 0.68 0.44 -5.68
N ARG A 50 1.08 -0.11 -6.83
CA ARG A 50 2.49 -0.41 -7.15
C ARG A 50 3.04 0.38 -8.33
N GLN A 51 2.18 0.77 -9.27
CA GLN A 51 2.52 1.52 -10.47
C GLN A 51 1.28 2.21 -11.02
N GLY A 52 1.46 3.09 -11.99
CA GLY A 52 0.37 3.75 -12.71
C GLY A 52 -0.41 4.74 -11.85
N ARG A 53 -1.66 5.00 -12.24
CA ARG A 53 -2.53 6.00 -11.59
C ARG A 53 -3.72 5.34 -10.93
N CYS A 54 -3.91 5.59 -9.63
CA CYS A 54 -5.01 5.03 -8.86
C CYS A 54 -5.72 6.11 -8.04
N TYR A 55 -7.04 5.97 -7.89
CA TYR A 55 -7.89 6.92 -7.20
C TYR A 55 -8.85 6.25 -6.20
N TRP A 56 -9.06 6.91 -5.05
CA TRP A 56 -10.08 6.55 -4.07
C TRP A 56 -10.61 7.79 -3.34
N GLU A 57 -11.73 7.63 -2.65
CA GLU A 57 -12.39 8.71 -1.92
C GLU A 57 -12.58 8.39 -0.43
N CYS A 58 -12.52 9.44 0.39
CA CYS A 58 -12.74 9.39 1.83
C CYS A 58 -13.74 10.48 2.23
N LYS A 59 -14.91 10.07 2.69
CA LYS A 59 -15.94 10.96 3.22
C LYS A 59 -15.79 11.12 4.72
N ILE A 60 -15.77 12.36 5.21
CA ILE A 60 -15.74 12.64 6.64
C ILE A 60 -17.15 12.53 7.21
N THR A 61 -17.45 11.42 7.88
CA THR A 61 -18.77 11.20 8.49
C THR A 61 -18.88 11.80 9.88
N ARG A 62 -17.74 11.90 10.61
CA ARG A 62 -17.66 12.65 11.87
C ARG A 62 -16.32 13.35 11.99
N GLY A 63 -16.34 14.68 12.02
CA GLY A 63 -15.12 15.48 12.05
C GLY A 63 -15.34 16.90 12.56
N VAL A 64 -14.55 17.84 12.04
CA VAL A 64 -14.65 19.26 12.40
C VAL A 64 -15.98 19.84 11.92
N ARG A 65 -16.70 20.53 12.81
CA ARG A 65 -18.00 21.18 12.54
C ARG A 65 -17.94 22.68 12.81
N VAL A 66 -18.86 23.43 12.21
CA VAL A 66 -19.11 24.82 12.64
C VAL A 66 -19.94 24.78 13.92
N ALA A 67 -19.50 25.51 14.95
CA ALA A 67 -20.22 25.56 16.22
C ALA A 67 -21.65 26.10 16.03
N LYS A 68 -22.61 25.43 16.69
CA LYS A 68 -24.04 25.77 16.61
C LYS A 68 -24.42 27.07 17.33
N ASP A 69 -23.50 27.64 18.10
CA ASP A 69 -23.70 28.87 18.88
C ASP A 69 -23.57 30.16 18.05
N GLY A 70 -23.32 30.04 16.73
CA GLY A 70 -23.18 31.18 15.84
C GLY A 70 -21.89 31.97 16.04
N SER A 71 -20.97 31.51 16.90
CA SER A 71 -19.69 32.17 17.17
C SER A 71 -18.69 32.06 16.02
N GLY A 72 -18.98 31.24 15.00
CA GLY A 72 -18.07 30.93 13.90
C GLY A 72 -16.87 30.07 14.32
N LYS A 73 -16.76 29.68 15.59
CA LYS A 73 -15.71 28.78 16.06
C LYS A 73 -15.95 27.38 15.54
N LEU A 74 -14.87 26.64 15.32
CA LEU A 74 -14.96 25.23 14.94
C LEU A 74 -15.15 24.37 16.20
N GLU A 75 -16.19 23.55 16.21
CA GLU A 75 -16.38 22.50 17.20
C GLU A 75 -15.44 21.34 16.82
N GLY A 76 -14.35 21.20 17.57
CA GLY A 76 -13.29 20.22 17.33
C GLY A 76 -13.23 19.11 18.37
N GLY A 77 -12.12 18.38 18.38
CA GLY A 77 -11.85 17.32 19.35
C GLY A 77 -11.99 15.91 18.78
N THR A 78 -12.56 15.77 17.59
CA THR A 78 -12.58 14.54 16.79
C THR A 78 -11.91 14.82 15.45
N HIS A 79 -10.93 14.01 15.07
CA HIS A 79 -10.13 14.28 13.87
C HIS A 79 -9.99 13.08 12.95
N VAL A 80 -9.85 13.37 11.66
CA VAL A 80 -9.54 12.40 10.62
C VAL A 80 -8.34 12.89 9.82
N ARG A 81 -7.45 11.97 9.46
CA ARG A 81 -6.43 12.17 8.42
C ARG A 81 -6.58 11.07 7.38
N MET A 82 -6.30 11.39 6.12
CA MET A 82 -6.38 10.45 5.02
C MET A 82 -5.16 10.61 4.13
N GLY A 83 -4.75 9.57 3.43
CA GLY A 83 -3.54 9.60 2.64
C GLY A 83 -3.12 8.26 2.09
N TRP A 84 -1.82 8.14 1.82
CA TRP A 84 -1.18 6.92 1.33
C TRP A 84 -0.08 6.50 2.31
N ALA A 85 0.01 5.22 2.63
CA ALA A 85 1.01 4.67 3.54
C ALA A 85 1.61 3.36 2.99
N ARG A 86 2.91 3.17 3.19
CA ARG A 86 3.57 1.87 2.96
C ARG A 86 3.35 0.93 4.15
N ARG A 87 3.76 -0.34 4.03
CA ARG A 87 3.62 -1.35 5.09
C ARG A 87 4.38 -1.02 6.37
N GLU A 88 5.51 -0.34 6.25
CA GLU A 88 6.37 0.01 7.39
C GLU A 88 5.80 1.15 8.26
N ALA A 89 4.82 1.90 7.73
CA ALA A 89 4.20 2.99 8.48
C ALA A 89 3.50 2.45 9.74
N SER A 90 3.71 3.12 10.87
CA SER A 90 3.16 2.67 12.16
C SER A 90 1.65 2.85 12.21
N LEU A 91 0.91 1.76 12.48
CA LEU A 91 -0.55 1.79 12.61
C LEU A 91 -1.03 2.54 13.86
N ASP A 92 -0.20 2.65 14.90
CA ASP A 92 -0.51 3.40 16.12
C ASP A 92 -0.26 4.91 15.99
N ALA A 93 0.27 5.34 14.85
CA ALA A 93 0.49 6.74 14.52
C ALA A 93 -0.45 7.19 13.38
N PRO A 94 -0.76 8.49 13.26
CA PRO A 94 -1.54 8.98 12.15
C PRO A 94 -0.73 8.98 10.84
N VAL A 95 -1.40 8.79 9.71
CA VAL A 95 -0.84 8.98 8.37
C VAL A 95 -0.15 10.35 8.26
N GLY A 96 1.07 10.35 7.71
CA GLY A 96 1.97 11.51 7.65
C GLY A 96 2.86 11.68 8.89
N PHE A 97 2.84 10.77 9.86
CA PHE A 97 3.70 10.83 11.05
C PHE A 97 5.18 10.55 10.72
N ASP A 98 5.42 9.55 9.90
CA ASP A 98 6.75 9.04 9.53
C ASP A 98 7.09 9.34 8.06
N ALA A 99 8.23 8.84 7.60
CA ALA A 99 8.66 8.92 6.19
C ALA A 99 7.92 7.93 5.28
N TYR A 100 7.19 6.96 5.84
CA TYR A 100 6.52 5.89 5.09
C TYR A 100 5.10 6.25 4.67
N SER A 101 4.62 7.43 5.06
CA SER A 101 3.24 7.87 4.82
C SER A 101 3.16 9.35 4.44
N TYR A 102 2.18 9.67 3.60
CA TYR A 102 1.84 11.02 3.15
C TYR A 102 0.36 11.27 3.43
N GLY A 103 0.05 12.26 4.27
CA GLY A 103 -1.30 12.49 4.76
C GLY A 103 -1.81 13.92 4.52
N ILE A 104 -3.12 14.05 4.42
CA ILE A 104 -3.85 15.31 4.56
C ILE A 104 -4.58 15.29 5.90
N ARG A 105 -4.51 16.41 6.62
CA ARG A 105 -5.20 16.59 7.88
C ARG A 105 -6.49 17.38 7.67
N ASP A 106 -7.53 16.99 8.39
CA ASP A 106 -8.84 17.65 8.36
C ASP A 106 -8.77 19.16 8.71
N VAL A 107 -8.01 19.50 9.76
CA VAL A 107 -7.77 20.87 10.19
C VAL A 107 -7.02 21.62 9.10
N SER A 108 -7.67 22.65 8.55
CA SER A 108 -7.15 23.55 7.53
C SER A 108 -6.64 22.87 6.24
N GLY A 109 -6.97 21.60 6.01
CA GLY A 109 -6.52 20.86 4.83
C GLY A 109 -4.99 20.79 4.70
N GLU A 110 -4.27 20.79 5.82
CA GLU A 110 -2.80 20.79 5.83
C GLU A 110 -2.26 19.48 5.24
N LYS A 111 -1.21 19.58 4.43
CA LYS A 111 -0.43 18.40 4.04
C LYS A 111 0.57 18.06 5.14
N VAL A 112 0.71 16.78 5.45
CA VAL A 112 1.57 16.29 6.54
C VAL A 112 2.41 15.11 6.05
N HIS A 113 3.71 15.22 6.25
CA HIS A 113 4.69 14.16 6.01
C HIS A 113 5.81 14.32 7.04
N MET A 114 6.29 13.21 7.63
CA MET A 114 7.30 13.22 8.70
C MET A 114 6.94 14.16 9.87
N SER A 115 5.66 14.16 10.28
CA SER A 115 5.15 14.99 11.37
C SER A 115 5.32 16.50 11.18
N ARG A 116 5.43 16.97 9.93
CA ARG A 116 5.56 18.40 9.57
C ARG A 116 4.34 18.87 8.79
N PRO A 117 3.29 19.38 9.46
CA PRO A 117 2.16 20.02 8.79
C PRO A 117 2.60 21.26 8.02
N LYS A 118 2.07 21.43 6.82
CA LYS A 118 2.26 22.61 5.97
C LYS A 118 0.93 23.01 5.35
N GLU A 119 0.72 24.31 5.19
CA GLU A 119 -0.42 24.84 4.45
C GLU A 119 -0.44 24.25 3.03
N PHE A 120 -1.65 23.93 2.56
CA PHE A 120 -1.85 23.37 1.23
C PHE A 120 -3.18 23.83 0.65
N PHE A 121 -4.28 23.68 1.38
CA PHE A 121 -5.57 24.20 0.93
C PHE A 121 -5.53 25.73 0.88
N PRO A 122 -6.30 26.37 -0.03
CA PRO A 122 -6.43 27.82 -0.05
C PRO A 122 -6.84 28.39 1.30
N HIS A 123 -6.40 29.61 1.61
CA HIS A 123 -6.78 30.27 2.87
C HIS A 123 -8.31 30.33 3.03
N GLY A 124 -8.80 29.89 4.19
CA GLY A 124 -10.23 29.85 4.50
C GLY A 124 -10.92 28.54 4.13
N GLU A 125 -10.29 27.70 3.30
CA GLU A 125 -10.76 26.34 3.04
C GLU A 125 -10.26 25.37 4.10
N SER A 126 -11.11 24.42 4.46
CA SER A 126 -10.83 23.36 5.44
C SER A 126 -11.62 22.12 5.07
N ILE A 127 -11.27 20.98 5.66
CA ILE A 127 -12.03 19.74 5.50
C ILE A 127 -12.96 19.61 6.70
N ARG A 128 -14.25 19.43 6.43
CA ARG A 128 -15.30 19.39 7.44
C ARG A 128 -16.11 18.11 7.35
N GLU A 129 -16.91 17.88 8.36
CA GLU A 129 -17.92 16.82 8.28
C GLU A 129 -18.83 17.01 7.06
N GLY A 130 -19.03 15.92 6.33
CA GLY A 130 -19.78 15.88 5.07
C GLY A 130 -18.91 15.98 3.82
N ASP A 131 -17.71 16.54 3.91
CA ASP A 131 -16.81 16.65 2.75
C ASP A 131 -16.32 15.27 2.30
N VAL A 132 -16.17 15.11 0.99
CA VAL A 132 -15.53 13.96 0.34
C VAL A 132 -14.19 14.39 -0.22
N ILE A 133 -13.14 13.70 0.20
CA ILE A 133 -11.77 13.94 -0.24
C ILE A 133 -11.35 12.83 -1.19
N GLY A 134 -11.09 13.20 -2.44
CA GLY A 134 -10.52 12.31 -3.44
C GLY A 134 -8.99 12.33 -3.38
N LEU A 135 -8.37 11.18 -3.45
CA LEU A 135 -6.92 11.02 -3.43
C LEU A 135 -6.47 10.20 -4.64
N GLU A 136 -5.75 10.85 -5.55
CA GLU A 136 -5.06 10.18 -6.66
C GLU A 136 -3.59 10.00 -6.30
N ILE A 137 -3.03 8.83 -6.59
CA ILE A 137 -1.59 8.60 -6.61
C ILE A 137 -1.15 8.24 -8.02
N GLN A 138 -0.08 8.86 -8.48
CA GLN A 138 0.62 8.53 -9.71
C GLN A 138 1.99 7.98 -9.36
N LEU A 139 2.32 6.81 -9.88
CA LEU A 139 3.59 6.13 -9.74
C LEU A 139 4.14 5.81 -11.15
N PRO A 140 5.47 5.79 -11.35
CA PRO A 140 6.05 5.31 -12.60
C PRO A 140 5.76 3.82 -12.83
N SER A 141 6.11 3.32 -14.02
CA SER A 141 6.07 1.87 -14.29
C SER A 141 6.95 1.11 -13.28
N GLU A 142 6.55 -0.13 -12.95
CA GLU A 142 7.33 -1.00 -12.05
C GLU A 142 8.74 -1.22 -12.62
N HIS A 143 8.88 -1.29 -13.94
CA HIS A 143 10.16 -1.39 -14.64
C HIS A 143 11.09 -0.21 -14.32
N LEU A 144 10.59 1.02 -14.46
CA LEU A 144 11.36 2.22 -14.11
C LEU A 144 11.68 2.26 -12.61
N HIS A 145 10.70 1.92 -11.76
CA HIS A 145 10.93 1.84 -10.32
C HIS A 145 12.10 0.88 -10.02
N ARG A 146 12.15 -0.30 -10.63
CA ARG A 146 13.25 -1.25 -10.45
C ARG A 146 14.59 -0.68 -10.92
N LYS A 147 14.67 0.03 -12.05
CA LYS A 147 15.89 0.75 -12.48
C LYS A 147 16.35 1.78 -11.44
N VAL A 148 15.42 2.53 -10.86
CA VAL A 148 15.73 3.49 -9.79
C VAL A 148 16.28 2.75 -8.57
N MET A 149 15.71 1.60 -8.19
CA MET A 149 16.19 0.80 -7.04
C MET A 149 17.51 0.07 -7.28
N SER A 150 17.83 -0.32 -8.52
CA SER A 150 19.14 -0.89 -8.88
C SER A 150 20.23 0.19 -9.01
N GLY A 151 19.84 1.43 -9.29
CA GLY A 151 20.77 2.55 -9.48
C GLY A 151 21.16 2.77 -10.94
N ASP A 152 20.43 2.14 -11.87
CA ASP A 152 20.66 2.24 -13.32
C ASP A 152 19.82 3.35 -13.98
N TYR A 153 19.04 4.09 -13.20
CA TYR A 153 18.19 5.17 -13.70
C TYR A 153 19.01 6.34 -14.27
N ASN A 154 18.68 6.72 -15.51
CA ASN A 154 19.26 7.86 -16.19
C ASN A 154 18.15 8.76 -16.80
N PRO A 155 17.95 9.98 -16.24
CA PRO A 155 16.86 10.87 -16.68
C PRO A 155 16.98 11.37 -18.12
N ALA A 156 18.14 11.20 -18.77
CA ALA A 156 18.32 11.59 -20.17
C ALA A 156 17.75 10.57 -21.17
N ILE A 157 17.50 9.33 -20.73
CA ILE A 157 17.05 8.23 -21.59
C ILE A 157 15.79 7.54 -21.07
N ASP A 158 15.57 7.52 -19.76
CA ASP A 158 14.47 6.80 -19.15
C ASP A 158 13.24 7.70 -18.99
N ALA A 159 12.15 7.36 -19.68
CA ALA A 159 10.86 8.03 -19.52
C ALA A 159 10.01 7.35 -18.44
N ALA A 160 9.05 8.08 -17.84
CA ALA A 160 8.19 7.55 -16.77
C ALA A 160 7.30 6.38 -17.19
N ASP A 161 6.89 6.38 -18.45
CA ASP A 161 6.02 5.38 -19.06
C ASP A 161 6.85 4.41 -19.94
N ASP A 162 8.15 4.28 -19.66
CA ASP A 162 8.98 3.28 -20.32
C ASP A 162 8.47 1.88 -19.95
N GLU A 163 7.82 1.26 -20.92
CA GLU A 163 7.40 -0.13 -20.84
C GLU A 163 8.58 -1.05 -21.16
N PRO A 164 8.71 -2.17 -20.43
CA PRO A 164 9.72 -3.16 -20.74
C PRO A 164 9.46 -3.75 -22.14
N SER A 165 10.54 -4.13 -22.83
CA SER A 165 10.39 -4.86 -24.08
C SER A 165 9.69 -6.20 -23.82
N LEU A 166 8.94 -6.74 -24.79
CA LEU A 166 8.31 -8.06 -24.66
C LEU A 166 9.30 -9.21 -24.40
N ALA A 167 10.60 -8.98 -24.66
CA ALA A 167 11.68 -9.94 -24.40
C ALA A 167 12.29 -9.79 -22.99
N THR A 168 11.92 -8.75 -22.24
CA THR A 168 12.41 -8.52 -20.88
C THR A 168 11.75 -9.52 -19.94
N GLU A 169 12.55 -10.32 -19.23
CA GLU A 169 12.03 -11.23 -18.21
C GLU A 169 11.32 -10.44 -17.10
N ALA A 170 10.14 -10.90 -16.72
CA ALA A 170 9.38 -10.30 -15.63
C ALA A 170 10.15 -10.45 -14.30
N PRO A 171 10.06 -9.47 -13.40
CA PRO A 171 10.71 -9.55 -12.10
C PRO A 171 10.12 -10.68 -11.26
N ASN A 172 10.97 -11.36 -10.49
CA ASN A 172 10.54 -12.43 -9.60
C ASN A 172 9.80 -11.86 -8.39
N ILE A 173 8.63 -12.44 -8.09
CA ILE A 173 7.93 -12.28 -6.83
C ILE A 173 8.14 -13.55 -6.01
N VAL A 174 8.74 -13.40 -4.82
CA VAL A 174 9.11 -14.51 -3.95
C VAL A 174 8.42 -14.34 -2.61
N ARG A 175 7.48 -15.24 -2.31
CA ARG A 175 6.55 -15.09 -1.19
C ARG A 175 6.81 -16.17 -0.17
N ASP A 176 7.08 -15.78 1.07
CA ASP A 176 7.13 -16.71 2.21
C ASP A 176 5.86 -16.55 3.05
N ARG A 177 5.01 -17.59 3.01
CA ARG A 177 3.71 -17.62 3.71
C ARG A 177 3.58 -18.95 4.43
N VAL A 178 3.41 -18.90 5.75
CA VAL A 178 3.29 -20.12 6.57
C VAL A 178 1.86 -20.28 7.04
N PRO A 179 1.16 -21.38 6.70
CA PRO A 179 -0.17 -21.63 7.24
C PRO A 179 -0.07 -21.98 8.72
N ILE A 180 -0.78 -21.23 9.56
CA ILE A 180 -0.85 -21.43 11.00
C ILE A 180 -2.31 -21.62 11.43
N ARG A 181 -2.52 -22.34 12.53
CA ARG A 181 -3.83 -22.43 13.17
C ARG A 181 -3.79 -21.52 14.38
N PHE A 182 -4.62 -20.50 14.35
CA PHE A 182 -4.81 -19.59 15.47
C PHE A 182 -6.27 -19.65 15.91
N LYS A 183 -6.48 -20.11 17.15
CA LYS A 183 -7.81 -20.50 17.65
C LYS A 183 -8.46 -21.52 16.69
N ALA A 184 -9.73 -21.32 16.34
CA ALA A 184 -10.50 -22.21 15.47
C ALA A 184 -10.32 -21.91 13.97
N HIS A 185 -9.46 -20.98 13.58
CA HIS A 185 -9.29 -20.54 12.19
C HIS A 185 -7.85 -20.75 11.70
N THR A 186 -7.70 -20.85 10.38
CA THR A 186 -6.41 -20.97 9.70
C THR A 186 -6.04 -19.63 9.09
N TYR A 187 -4.79 -19.21 9.30
CA TYR A 187 -4.25 -17.95 8.79
C TYR A 187 -2.93 -18.21 8.06
N PHE A 188 -2.55 -17.27 7.21
CA PHE A 188 -1.16 -17.19 6.74
C PHE A 188 -0.40 -16.19 7.58
N GLU A 189 0.70 -16.65 8.16
CA GLU A 189 1.73 -15.79 8.72
C GLU A 189 2.65 -15.31 7.58
N LYS A 190 2.87 -13.99 7.52
CA LYS A 190 3.78 -13.33 6.58
C LYS A 190 4.76 -12.47 7.36
N ILE A 191 5.96 -12.32 6.83
CA ILE A 191 7.00 -11.49 7.43
C ILE A 191 6.69 -10.03 7.14
N GLU A 192 6.62 -9.20 8.18
CA GLU A 192 6.39 -7.77 8.01
C GLU A 192 7.64 -7.02 7.58
N TYR A 193 7.45 -5.86 6.94
CA TYR A 193 8.52 -4.90 6.68
C TYR A 193 8.66 -3.94 7.86
N HIS A 194 9.88 -3.51 8.16
CA HIS A 194 10.16 -2.68 9.33
C HIS A 194 10.78 -1.33 8.93
N ALA A 195 10.63 -0.35 9.82
CA ALA A 195 11.28 0.95 9.67
C ALA A 195 12.80 0.80 9.70
N THR A 196 13.47 1.40 8.71
CA THR A 196 14.93 1.42 8.63
C THR A 196 15.51 2.72 9.18
N LYS A 197 16.75 2.62 9.67
CA LYS A 197 17.49 3.73 10.26
C LYS A 197 17.61 4.93 9.32
N GLU A 198 17.78 4.71 8.02
CA GLU A 198 17.96 5.78 7.03
C GLU A 198 16.75 6.71 6.97
N LEU A 199 15.54 6.16 7.08
CA LEU A 199 14.29 6.92 7.04
C LEU A 199 13.87 7.45 8.43
N ASP A 200 14.29 6.77 9.50
CA ASP A 200 14.18 7.32 10.86
C ASP A 200 15.07 8.55 11.04
N ASP A 201 16.32 8.50 10.57
CA ASP A 201 17.26 9.62 10.55
C ASP A 201 16.74 10.77 9.67
N LEU A 202 16.05 10.45 8.55
CA LEU A 202 15.40 11.47 7.70
C LEU A 202 14.25 12.18 8.44
N THR A 203 13.50 11.43 9.25
CA THR A 203 12.40 11.98 10.05
C THR A 203 12.95 12.82 11.20
N ASN A 204 13.94 12.30 11.92
CA ASN A 204 14.56 12.89 13.12
C ASN A 204 16.08 12.99 12.95
N PRO A 205 16.58 14.03 12.26
CA PRO A 205 18.00 14.16 11.97
C PRO A 205 18.84 14.29 13.26
N PRO A 206 19.95 13.55 13.39
CA PRO A 206 20.79 13.63 14.58
C PRO A 206 21.44 15.02 14.71
N PRO A 207 21.65 15.50 15.96
CA PRO A 207 22.19 16.85 16.21
C PRO A 207 23.64 17.04 15.76
N VAL A 208 24.40 15.96 15.55
CA VAL A 208 25.76 15.96 15.02
C VAL A 208 25.73 15.31 13.63
N GLY A 209 25.98 16.13 12.59
CA GLY A 209 25.67 15.83 11.19
C GLY A 209 26.49 14.74 10.51
N PHE A 210 26.32 13.49 10.92
CA PHE A 210 26.87 12.30 10.25
C PHE A 210 25.81 11.21 10.03
N GLY A 211 24.58 11.60 9.69
CA GLY A 211 23.57 10.67 9.15
C GLY A 211 23.84 10.40 7.66
N SER A 212 23.30 9.30 7.12
CA SER A 212 23.41 8.96 5.68
C SER A 212 22.71 9.97 4.74
N SER A 213 22.14 11.03 5.30
CA SER A 213 21.32 12.07 4.67
C SER A 213 22.09 13.38 4.46
N SER A 214 23.32 13.34 3.95
CA SER A 214 24.04 14.58 3.58
C SER A 214 23.37 15.31 2.42
N GLN A 215 22.56 14.58 1.64
CA GLN A 215 21.78 15.08 0.52
C GLN A 215 20.29 14.78 0.74
N PRO A 216 19.39 15.62 0.21
CA PRO A 216 17.97 15.33 0.23
C PRO A 216 17.63 14.10 -0.63
N PRO A 217 16.52 13.40 -0.33
CA PRO A 217 16.01 12.32 -1.17
C PRO A 217 15.91 12.73 -2.64
N ASN A 218 16.38 11.88 -3.54
CA ASN A 218 16.37 12.09 -4.98
C ASN A 218 16.50 10.75 -5.72
N PRO A 219 16.17 10.65 -7.02
CA PRO A 219 16.13 9.35 -7.71
C PRO A 219 17.46 8.58 -7.71
N ASN A 220 18.59 9.28 -7.71
CA ASN A 220 19.93 8.70 -7.79
C ASN A 220 20.67 8.72 -6.44
N HIS A 221 19.93 8.82 -5.34
CA HIS A 221 20.52 8.87 -4.01
C HIS A 221 21.35 7.60 -3.71
N PRO A 222 22.55 7.71 -3.09
CA PRO A 222 23.41 6.55 -2.84
C PRO A 222 22.75 5.48 -1.93
N SER A 223 22.01 5.92 -0.92
CA SER A 223 21.15 5.03 -0.12
C SER A 223 19.83 4.72 -0.88
N PRO A 224 19.52 3.45 -1.17
CA PRO A 224 18.29 3.06 -1.87
C PRO A 224 17.00 3.47 -1.15
N ALA A 225 16.99 3.46 0.20
CA ALA A 225 15.84 3.86 0.99
C ALA A 225 15.46 5.34 0.82
N LEU A 226 16.42 6.18 0.40
CA LEU A 226 16.26 7.61 0.17
C LEU A 226 16.07 7.96 -1.32
N ARG A 227 15.92 6.95 -2.20
CA ARG A 227 15.64 7.19 -3.61
C ARG A 227 14.18 7.54 -3.81
N THR A 228 13.93 8.57 -4.62
CA THR A 228 12.57 9.01 -4.96
C THR A 228 12.17 8.54 -6.35
N LEU A 229 10.89 8.31 -6.55
CA LEU A 229 10.32 7.87 -7.82
C LEU A 229 10.09 9.08 -8.72
N PRO A 230 10.70 9.12 -9.92
CA PRO A 230 10.49 10.21 -10.87
C PRO A 230 9.02 10.24 -11.33
N ASN A 231 8.50 11.43 -11.57
CA ASN A 231 7.11 11.68 -12.01
C ASN A 231 6.02 11.07 -11.12
N SER A 232 6.38 10.68 -9.88
CA SER A 232 5.40 10.26 -8.89
C SER A 232 4.82 11.47 -8.16
N CYS A 233 3.52 11.44 -7.93
CA CYS A 233 2.83 12.49 -7.19
C CYS A 233 1.53 12.01 -6.56
N ILE A 234 1.02 12.80 -5.62
CA ILE A 234 -0.32 12.62 -5.05
C ILE A 234 -1.11 13.89 -5.38
N ARG A 235 -2.30 13.74 -5.96
CA ARG A 235 -3.26 14.83 -6.19
C ARG A 235 -4.43 14.69 -5.23
N VAL A 236 -4.94 15.82 -4.75
CA VAL A 236 -6.03 15.87 -3.78
C VAL A 236 -7.19 16.67 -4.33
N TYR A 237 -8.38 16.12 -4.16
CA TYR A 237 -9.65 16.69 -4.59
C TYR A 237 -10.56 16.88 -3.38
N LYS A 238 -11.37 17.93 -3.37
CA LYS A 238 -12.45 18.13 -2.40
C LYS A 238 -13.76 18.26 -3.15
N ASN A 239 -14.69 17.35 -2.89
CA ASN A 239 -16.00 17.29 -3.53
C ASN A 239 -15.89 17.36 -5.07
N GLY A 240 -14.95 16.62 -5.64
CA GLY A 240 -14.65 16.56 -7.08
C GLY A 240 -13.77 17.69 -7.64
N VAL A 241 -13.51 18.75 -6.88
CA VAL A 241 -12.67 19.88 -7.33
C VAL A 241 -11.22 19.61 -6.96
N LEU A 242 -10.31 19.70 -7.94
CA LEU A 242 -8.87 19.57 -7.71
C LEU A 242 -8.36 20.71 -6.81
N MET A 243 -7.79 20.35 -5.66
CA MET A 243 -7.13 21.28 -4.74
C MET A 243 -5.65 21.47 -5.08
N GLY A 244 -5.03 20.46 -5.71
CA GLY A 244 -3.65 20.51 -6.20
C GLY A 244 -2.84 19.26 -5.90
N THR A 245 -1.51 19.37 -6.05
CA THR A 245 -0.54 18.27 -5.90
C THR A 245 0.32 18.50 -4.64
N PRO A 246 -0.09 18.03 -3.45
CA PRO A 246 0.64 18.30 -2.21
C PRO A 246 2.01 17.62 -2.14
N PHE A 247 2.17 16.47 -2.80
CA PHE A 247 3.37 15.64 -2.73
C PHE A 247 3.82 15.23 -4.12
N GLU A 248 5.13 15.31 -4.34
CA GLU A 248 5.82 14.91 -5.57
C GLU A 248 7.11 14.20 -5.16
N ASN A 249 7.66 13.36 -6.05
CA ASN A 249 8.89 12.61 -5.81
C ASN A 249 8.76 11.71 -4.56
N LEU A 250 7.75 10.85 -4.55
CA LEU A 250 7.49 9.89 -3.48
C LEU A 250 8.67 8.93 -3.32
N LEU A 251 8.89 8.41 -2.11
CA LEU A 251 9.99 7.48 -1.83
C LEU A 251 9.77 6.11 -2.49
N GLY A 252 10.83 5.51 -3.02
CA GLY A 252 10.80 4.15 -3.53
C GLY A 252 10.56 3.12 -2.42
N PHE A 253 9.79 2.08 -2.74
CA PHE A 253 9.45 1.00 -1.80
C PHE A 253 9.90 -0.39 -2.28
N LEU A 254 10.20 -0.60 -3.56
CA LEU A 254 10.70 -1.91 -3.99
C LEU A 254 12.08 -2.21 -3.36
N PRO A 255 12.43 -3.49 -3.15
CA PRO A 255 13.74 -3.85 -2.63
C PRO A 255 14.85 -3.26 -3.51
N PRO A 256 15.97 -2.80 -2.92
CA PRO A 256 16.36 -2.96 -1.52
C PRO A 256 15.91 -1.82 -0.58
N ALA A 257 14.99 -0.93 -1.01
CA ALA A 257 14.53 0.20 -0.18
C ALA A 257 13.71 -0.26 1.03
N SER A 258 12.81 -1.24 0.84
CA SER A 258 12.09 -1.92 1.91
C SER A 258 12.80 -3.19 2.35
N ARG A 259 12.87 -3.42 3.67
CA ARG A 259 13.54 -4.59 4.25
C ARG A 259 12.58 -5.40 5.14
N PRO A 260 12.43 -6.71 4.92
CA PRO A 260 11.64 -7.55 5.81
C PRO A 260 12.28 -7.56 7.20
N MET A 261 11.47 -7.80 8.23
CA MET A 261 11.95 -7.93 9.60
C MET A 261 12.93 -9.11 9.71
N PRO A 262 14.12 -8.94 10.32
CA PRO A 262 15.11 -10.00 10.41
C PRO A 262 14.60 -11.18 11.28
N GLN A 263 14.14 -12.24 10.62
CA GLN A 263 13.68 -13.47 11.27
C GLN A 263 13.88 -14.70 10.36
N VAL A 264 13.68 -15.90 10.90
CA VAL A 264 13.83 -17.14 10.12
C VAL A 264 12.86 -17.13 8.95
N GLY A 265 13.39 -17.34 7.74
CA GLY A 265 12.62 -17.27 6.50
C GLY A 265 12.57 -15.88 5.85
N ALA A 266 13.10 -14.83 6.47
CA ALA A 266 13.18 -13.51 5.84
C ALA A 266 14.17 -13.52 4.67
N ARG A 267 13.71 -13.10 3.48
CA ARG A 267 14.54 -12.96 2.27
C ARG A 267 14.75 -11.49 1.93
N GLU A 268 15.87 -10.94 2.37
CA GLU A 268 16.25 -9.58 2.02
C GLU A 268 16.49 -9.44 0.51
N GLY A 269 16.14 -8.28 -0.04
CA GLY A 269 16.35 -7.97 -1.46
C GLY A 269 15.34 -8.60 -2.42
N LEU A 270 14.39 -9.38 -1.93
CA LEU A 270 13.32 -9.98 -2.74
C LEU A 270 11.97 -9.31 -2.47
N ASP A 271 11.15 -9.24 -3.51
CA ASP A 271 9.82 -8.63 -3.49
C ASP A 271 8.77 -9.71 -3.25
N ASP A 272 7.92 -9.53 -2.25
CA ASP A 272 6.85 -10.47 -1.90
C ASP A 272 5.51 -10.15 -2.59
N GLY A 273 5.48 -9.10 -3.42
CA GLY A 273 4.31 -8.62 -4.13
C GLY A 273 3.37 -7.76 -3.26
N MET A 274 3.68 -7.56 -1.99
CA MET A 274 2.86 -6.80 -1.03
C MET A 274 3.46 -5.42 -0.71
N LEU A 275 4.56 -5.04 -1.36
CA LEU A 275 5.11 -3.70 -1.28
C LEU A 275 4.35 -2.74 -2.19
N GLY A 276 4.07 -1.53 -1.70
CA GLY A 276 3.33 -0.49 -2.42
C GLY A 276 2.81 0.59 -1.48
N TYR A 277 2.06 1.53 -2.05
CA TYR A 277 1.30 2.52 -1.30
C TYR A 277 -0.15 2.07 -1.13
N TYR A 278 -0.60 2.03 0.11
CA TYR A 278 -1.95 1.65 0.50
C TYR A 278 -2.77 2.89 0.84
N PRO A 279 -4.04 2.97 0.40
CA PRO A 279 -4.99 3.92 0.97
C PRO A 279 -5.00 3.78 2.50
N ALA A 280 -4.82 4.90 3.19
CA ALA A 280 -4.68 4.92 4.64
C ALA A 280 -5.55 6.01 5.24
N VAL A 281 -6.22 5.68 6.34
CA VAL A 281 -7.00 6.64 7.11
C VAL A 281 -6.66 6.51 8.58
N SER A 282 -6.52 7.65 9.23
CA SER A 282 -6.32 7.74 10.68
C SER A 282 -7.44 8.51 11.33
N VAL A 283 -7.92 7.99 12.45
CA VAL A 283 -9.06 8.50 13.20
C VAL A 283 -8.64 8.86 14.62
N PHE A 284 -9.30 9.83 15.24
CA PHE A 284 -8.99 10.32 16.59
C PHE A 284 -10.24 10.69 17.38
N ARG A 285 -10.35 10.17 18.61
CA ARG A 285 -11.36 10.50 19.63
C ARG A 285 -12.81 10.53 19.12
N GLY A 286 -13.20 9.54 18.32
CA GLY A 286 -14.54 9.44 17.76
C GLY A 286 -14.68 10.09 16.39
N GLY A 287 -13.60 10.60 15.80
CA GLY A 287 -13.55 10.95 14.39
C GLY A 287 -13.87 9.72 13.54
N ALA A 288 -14.62 9.92 12.47
CA ALA A 288 -15.10 8.83 11.64
C ALA A 288 -15.06 9.21 10.16
N ALA A 289 -14.79 8.20 9.34
CA ALA A 289 -14.76 8.32 7.90
C ALA A 289 -15.41 7.11 7.23
N GLU A 290 -15.89 7.32 6.02
CA GLU A 290 -16.37 6.30 5.11
C GLU A 290 -15.49 6.32 3.85
N VAL A 291 -14.98 5.17 3.45
CA VAL A 291 -14.10 5.06 2.27
C VAL A 291 -14.85 4.47 1.07
N ASN A 292 -14.50 4.95 -0.12
CA ASN A 292 -15.01 4.44 -1.38
C ASN A 292 -13.85 4.23 -2.35
N PHE A 293 -13.67 2.99 -2.78
CA PHE A 293 -12.59 2.56 -3.67
C PHE A 293 -13.03 2.47 -5.14
N GLY A 294 -14.27 2.85 -5.43
CA GLY A 294 -14.90 2.68 -6.74
C GLY A 294 -15.62 1.33 -6.87
N PRO A 295 -16.17 1.04 -8.06
CA PRO A 295 -16.16 1.90 -9.25
C PRO A 295 -17.11 3.10 -9.15
N ASP A 296 -18.12 3.02 -8.27
CA ASP A 296 -19.15 4.04 -8.10
C ASP A 296 -18.72 5.15 -7.15
N PHE A 297 -17.91 6.09 -7.64
CA PHE A 297 -17.44 7.24 -6.86
C PHE A 297 -18.54 8.28 -6.56
N TRP A 298 -18.44 8.96 -5.42
CA TRP A 298 -19.29 10.10 -5.09
C TRP A 298 -18.97 11.30 -5.99
N TYR A 299 -17.69 11.53 -6.28
CA TYR A 299 -17.16 12.60 -7.12
C TYR A 299 -16.03 12.07 -8.03
N PRO A 300 -16.35 11.31 -9.09
CA PRO A 300 -15.34 10.78 -10.00
C PRO A 300 -14.49 11.90 -10.63
N THR A 301 -13.21 11.63 -10.85
CA THR A 301 -12.34 12.58 -11.55
C THR A 301 -12.70 12.64 -13.04
N PRO A 302 -12.47 13.77 -13.74
CA PRO A 302 -12.77 13.88 -15.17
C PRO A 302 -12.03 12.87 -16.06
N GLU A 303 -10.89 12.36 -15.58
CA GLU A 303 -10.05 11.39 -16.27
C GLU A 303 -10.34 9.93 -15.87
N TYR A 304 -11.30 9.71 -14.96
CA TYR A 304 -11.77 8.38 -14.61
C TYR A 304 -12.81 7.92 -15.63
N ASP A 305 -12.47 6.90 -16.40
CA ASP A 305 -13.42 6.24 -17.30
C ASP A 305 -14.24 5.20 -16.53
N SER A 306 -15.49 5.53 -16.22
CA SER A 306 -16.43 4.62 -15.56
C SER A 306 -17.05 3.58 -16.50
N THR A 307 -16.80 3.67 -17.81
CA THR A 307 -17.44 2.80 -18.83
C THR A 307 -16.68 1.51 -19.09
N ASN A 308 -15.53 1.30 -18.43
CA ASN A 308 -14.75 0.06 -18.53
C ASN A 308 -14.44 -0.35 -19.99
N GLY A 309 -14.31 0.65 -20.89
CA GLY A 309 -14.03 0.44 -22.31
C GLY A 309 -15.22 0.08 -23.21
N GLU A 310 -16.48 0.29 -22.80
CA GLU A 310 -17.66 0.01 -23.64
C GLU A 310 -17.96 1.04 -24.75
N VAL A 311 -17.15 2.10 -24.90
CA VAL A 311 -17.30 3.08 -25.99
C VAL A 311 -16.15 2.95 -27.02
N ASP A 312 -16.53 2.78 -28.30
CA ASP A 312 -15.61 2.77 -29.44
C ASP A 312 -14.72 4.02 -29.43
N MET A 313 -13.43 3.85 -29.13
CA MET A 313 -12.47 4.94 -29.03
C MET A 313 -12.20 5.54 -30.41
N VAL A 314 -12.56 6.82 -30.60
CA VAL A 314 -12.02 7.66 -31.68
C VAL A 314 -10.56 7.99 -31.32
N PRO A 315 -9.56 7.68 -32.16
CA PRO A 315 -8.17 7.92 -31.82
C PRO A 315 -7.87 9.43 -31.90
N THR A 316 -7.52 10.04 -30.78
CA THR A 316 -6.96 11.40 -30.71
C THR A 316 -5.43 11.32 -30.61
N GLU A 317 -4.72 12.13 -31.42
CA GLU A 317 -3.27 12.08 -31.65
C GLU A 317 -2.37 12.66 -30.53
N GLU A 318 -2.91 12.91 -29.33
CA GLU A 318 -2.11 13.40 -28.18
C GLU A 318 -1.59 12.21 -27.35
N PRO A 319 -0.37 12.27 -26.77
CA PRO A 319 0.14 11.21 -25.91
C PRO A 319 -0.82 11.02 -24.73
N GLN A 320 -1.60 9.93 -24.79
CA GLN A 320 -2.62 9.63 -23.79
C GLN A 320 -1.94 9.35 -22.46
N GLN A 321 -2.03 10.33 -21.54
CA GLN A 321 -1.72 10.13 -20.14
C GLN A 321 -2.53 8.92 -19.65
N ALA A 322 -1.87 7.95 -19.00
CA ALA A 322 -2.52 6.71 -18.56
C ALA A 322 -3.83 7.02 -17.81
N SER A 323 -4.91 6.32 -18.16
CA SER A 323 -6.21 6.50 -17.52
C SER A 323 -6.13 6.25 -16.02
N VAL A 324 -6.81 7.08 -15.23
CA VAL A 324 -6.88 6.87 -13.77
C VAL A 324 -7.72 5.61 -13.50
N LEU A 325 -7.17 4.68 -12.73
CA LEU A 325 -7.90 3.48 -12.28
C LEU A 325 -8.52 3.69 -10.90
N GLY A 326 -9.66 3.05 -10.65
CA GLY A 326 -10.18 2.96 -9.29
C GLY A 326 -9.35 1.96 -8.49
N VAL A 327 -9.23 2.18 -7.19
CA VAL A 327 -8.63 1.16 -6.30
C VAL A 327 -9.38 -0.19 -6.39
N PHE A 328 -10.66 -0.17 -6.78
CA PHE A 328 -11.43 -1.37 -7.14
C PHE A 328 -10.82 -2.17 -8.29
N ASP A 329 -10.38 -1.52 -9.36
CA ASP A 329 -9.76 -2.21 -10.50
C ASP A 329 -8.39 -2.77 -10.12
N ARG A 330 -7.62 -2.01 -9.32
CA ARG A 330 -6.37 -2.49 -8.73
C ARG A 330 -6.59 -3.71 -7.82
N TYR A 331 -7.67 -3.76 -7.04
CA TYR A 331 -8.02 -4.93 -6.24
C TYR A 331 -8.19 -6.17 -7.12
N ARG A 332 -8.90 -6.05 -8.25
CA ARG A 332 -9.08 -7.17 -9.20
C ARG A 332 -7.76 -7.65 -9.78
N GLN A 333 -6.87 -6.73 -10.14
CA GLN A 333 -5.51 -7.05 -10.60
C GLN A 333 -4.72 -7.77 -9.50
N GLN A 334 -4.76 -7.29 -8.26
CA GLN A 334 -4.04 -7.89 -7.13
C GLN A 334 -4.54 -9.32 -6.84
N ILE A 335 -5.84 -9.58 -6.93
CA ILE A 335 -6.38 -10.95 -6.77
C ILE A 335 -5.91 -11.85 -7.91
N ALA A 336 -5.90 -11.35 -9.15
CA ALA A 336 -5.40 -12.11 -10.29
C ALA A 336 -3.89 -12.44 -10.14
N GLU A 337 -3.09 -11.46 -9.73
CA GLU A 337 -1.67 -11.61 -9.37
C GLU A 337 -1.49 -12.70 -8.30
N ASP A 338 -2.26 -12.64 -7.21
CA ASP A 338 -2.14 -13.60 -6.10
C ASP A 338 -2.42 -15.04 -6.55
N ILE A 339 -3.46 -15.25 -7.38
CA ILE A 339 -3.82 -16.57 -7.94
C ILE A 339 -2.74 -17.08 -8.91
N VAL A 340 -2.19 -16.19 -9.75
CA VAL A 340 -1.11 -16.54 -10.69
C VAL A 340 0.15 -16.93 -9.93
N TYR A 341 0.54 -16.15 -8.91
CA TYR A 341 1.70 -16.48 -8.09
C TYR A 341 1.49 -17.74 -7.26
N ASP A 342 0.28 -18.01 -6.74
CA ASP A 342 -0.04 -19.30 -6.09
C ASP A 342 0.17 -20.48 -7.05
N THR A 343 -0.19 -20.31 -8.33
CA THR A 343 -0.02 -21.35 -9.35
C THR A 343 1.46 -21.55 -9.71
N ILE A 344 2.21 -20.46 -9.85
CA ILE A 344 3.66 -20.51 -10.13
C ILE A 344 4.41 -21.18 -8.98
N ASP A 345 4.11 -20.80 -7.74
CA ASP A 345 4.72 -21.39 -6.54
C ASP A 345 4.39 -22.90 -6.47
N GLU A 346 3.16 -23.30 -6.77
CA GLU A 346 2.75 -24.72 -6.79
C GLU A 346 3.59 -25.54 -7.79
N VAL A 347 3.79 -25.02 -9.00
CA VAL A 347 4.60 -25.66 -10.04
C VAL A 347 6.08 -25.70 -9.63
N ASP A 348 6.62 -24.61 -9.10
CA ASP A 348 8.01 -24.54 -8.62
C ASP A 348 8.28 -25.58 -7.51
N PHE A 349 7.41 -25.68 -6.52
CA PHE A 349 7.50 -26.72 -5.49
C PHE A 349 7.38 -28.14 -6.09
N TRP A 350 6.44 -28.37 -7.01
CA TRP A 350 6.28 -29.68 -7.64
C TRP A 350 7.52 -30.09 -8.46
N MET A 351 8.15 -29.15 -9.17
CA MET A 351 9.40 -29.39 -9.89
C MET A 351 10.56 -29.70 -8.94
N LYS A 352 10.67 -28.97 -7.82
CA LYS A 352 11.68 -29.21 -6.78
C LYS A 352 11.49 -30.54 -6.04
N ASP A 353 10.24 -30.97 -5.85
CA ASP A 353 9.87 -32.25 -5.24
C ASP A 353 10.12 -33.45 -6.18
N GLY A 354 10.68 -33.24 -7.39
CA GLY A 354 11.03 -34.31 -8.33
C GLY A 354 9.89 -34.78 -9.23
N GLY A 355 8.80 -34.01 -9.35
CA GLY A 355 7.80 -34.18 -10.40
C GLY A 355 7.03 -35.50 -10.38
N ALA A 356 6.96 -36.21 -9.26
CA ALA A 356 6.37 -37.54 -9.22
C ALA A 356 4.83 -37.49 -9.29
N ALA A 357 4.28 -37.80 -10.46
CA ALA A 357 2.96 -38.40 -10.54
C ALA A 357 3.00 -39.68 -9.69
N THR A 358 2.11 -39.78 -8.71
CA THR A 358 1.80 -41.05 -8.05
C THR A 358 1.08 -41.94 -9.06
N GLY A 359 1.85 -42.52 -9.98
CA GLY A 359 1.43 -43.70 -10.72
C GLY A 359 1.20 -44.81 -9.69
N GLN A 360 -0.02 -45.34 -9.69
CA GLN A 360 -0.27 -46.66 -9.14
C GLN A 360 0.67 -47.64 -9.84
N ASP A 361 1.79 -47.99 -9.21
CA ASP A 361 2.32 -49.35 -9.18
C ASP A 361 3.54 -49.43 -8.28
N GLY A 362 3.60 -50.50 -7.50
CA GLY A 362 4.52 -50.67 -6.40
C GLY A 362 5.98 -50.94 -6.78
N ALA A 363 6.81 -50.72 -5.76
CA ALA A 363 8.06 -51.40 -5.45
C ALA A 363 9.38 -50.96 -6.14
N GLN A 364 10.30 -50.58 -5.24
CA GLN A 364 11.77 -50.71 -5.29
C GLN A 364 12.61 -49.68 -6.06
N GLY A 365 12.99 -48.62 -5.35
CA GLY A 365 14.36 -48.46 -4.85
C GLY A 365 15.43 -47.89 -5.81
N SER A 366 15.82 -46.63 -5.55
CA SER A 366 17.25 -46.27 -5.53
C SER A 366 17.50 -45.19 -4.48
N SER A 367 18.23 -45.57 -3.43
CA SER A 367 18.77 -44.66 -2.42
C SER A 367 19.89 -43.82 -3.03
N SER A 368 19.59 -42.57 -3.37
CA SER A 368 20.58 -41.50 -3.47
C SER A 368 20.27 -40.48 -2.39
N ASN A 369 21.27 -40.11 -1.60
CA ASN A 369 21.23 -39.13 -0.51
C ASN A 369 20.68 -37.77 -0.94
N ALA A 370 19.36 -37.65 -1.07
CA ALA A 370 18.67 -36.39 -0.87
C ALA A 370 18.47 -36.28 0.64
N ALA A 371 19.14 -35.31 1.26
CA ALA A 371 18.79 -34.90 2.61
C ALA A 371 17.27 -34.67 2.62
N MET A 372 16.55 -35.47 3.42
CA MET A 372 15.14 -35.22 3.67
C MET A 372 15.05 -33.77 4.16
N GLY A 373 14.46 -32.89 3.34
CA GLY A 373 13.98 -31.60 3.81
C GLY A 373 13.05 -31.84 5.00
N PRO A 374 12.98 -30.90 5.94
CA PRO A 374 12.14 -31.06 7.12
C PRO A 374 10.73 -31.42 6.66
N GLY A 375 10.25 -32.55 7.15
CA GLY A 375 9.00 -33.16 6.73
C GLY A 375 7.81 -32.24 6.97
N ARG A 376 6.67 -32.62 6.39
CA ARG A 376 5.30 -32.18 6.72
C ARG A 376 5.30 -31.31 7.99
N GLU A 377 5.47 -30.01 7.84
CA GLU A 377 5.39 -29.12 9.00
C GLU A 377 3.93 -29.18 9.44
N GLU A 378 3.72 -29.88 10.56
CA GLU A 378 2.50 -29.76 11.35
C GLU A 378 2.20 -28.27 11.49
N ILE A 379 0.94 -27.91 11.25
CA ILE A 379 0.47 -26.54 11.36
C ILE A 379 0.98 -25.97 12.68
N LYS A 380 1.74 -24.86 12.63
CA LYS A 380 2.21 -24.23 13.87
C LYS A 380 1.00 -23.81 14.69
N GLU A 381 0.82 -24.44 15.85
CA GLU A 381 -0.22 -24.10 16.81
C GLU A 381 0.33 -23.08 17.81
N LEU A 382 -0.25 -21.88 17.84
CA LEU A 382 0.05 -20.86 18.84
C LEU A 382 -1.06 -20.87 19.91
N VAL A 383 -0.74 -21.41 21.08
CA VAL A 383 -1.56 -21.30 22.29
C VAL A 383 -1.02 -20.13 23.12
N GLN A 384 -1.81 -19.07 23.31
CA GLN A 384 -1.52 -18.07 24.34
C GLN A 384 -2.17 -18.54 25.63
N ASP A 385 -1.36 -18.88 26.63
CA ASP A 385 -1.81 -19.03 28.00
C ASP A 385 -2.19 -17.64 28.53
N TYR A 386 -3.41 -17.53 29.07
CA TYR A 386 -4.06 -16.29 29.51
C TYR A 386 -3.44 -15.65 30.76
#